data_AF-A0A7Y3I9B2-F1
#
_entry.id   AF-A0A7Y3I9B2-F1
#
_cell.length_a   1.000
_cell.length_b   1.000
_cell.length_c   1.000
_cell.angle_alpha   90.00
_cell.angle_beta   90.00
_cell.angle_gamma   90.00
#
_symmetry.space_group_name_H-M   'P 1'
#
loop_
_entity.id
_entity.type
_entity.pdbx_description
1 polymer ?
#
loop_
_entity_poly.entity_id
_entity_poly.type
_entity_poly.pdbx_seq_one_letter_code
_entity_poly.pdbx_strand_id
1 'polypeptide(L)'
;QALTDPCPSCEGTGRVWAASTVVREIERCVRRAATLGKEKELLVRVHPDVALQVMENEPDFVARVARRANLKLDLRDDPLMRHDEFRLLSGRAHTDVTDKYRVA
;
A
#
# COMPACT_ATOMS: atom_id res chain seq x y z
N GLN A 1 -24.72 -11.31 29.54
CA GLN A 1 -23.55 -12.01 28.98
C GLN A 1 -23.71 -12.06 27.47
N ALA A 2 -22.73 -11.56 26.70
CA ALA A 2 -22.73 -11.67 25.24
C ALA A 2 -21.99 -12.96 24.83
N LEU A 3 -22.56 -13.70 23.87
CA LEU A 3 -22.22 -15.08 23.49
C LEU A 3 -21.54 -15.12 22.11
N THR A 4 -20.57 -14.24 21.85
CA THR A 4 -19.89 -14.20 20.55
C THR A 4 -18.47 -13.68 20.71
N ASP A 5 -17.50 -14.48 20.27
CA ASP A 5 -16.13 -14.04 20.08
C ASP A 5 -15.98 -13.39 18.69
N PRO A 6 -15.24 -12.28 18.56
CA PRO A 6 -15.00 -11.66 17.26
C PRO A 6 -14.23 -12.62 16.35
N CYS A 7 -14.61 -12.70 15.07
CA CYS A 7 -13.90 -13.53 14.10
C CYS A 7 -12.41 -13.15 14.07
N PRO A 8 -11.48 -14.09 14.27
CA PRO A 8 -10.04 -13.81 14.37
C PRO A 8 -9.43 -13.27 13.07
N SER A 9 -10.18 -13.29 11.96
CA SER A 9 -9.76 -12.74 10.66
C SER A 9 -10.22 -11.30 10.43
N CYS A 10 -11.28 -10.83 11.10
CA CYS A 10 -11.84 -9.48 10.90
C CYS A 10 -12.08 -8.68 12.19
N GLU A 11 -11.67 -9.21 13.35
CA GLU A 11 -11.80 -8.60 14.69
C GLU A 11 -13.20 -8.02 14.95
N GLY A 12 -14.25 -8.63 14.39
CA GLY A 12 -15.64 -8.20 14.58
C GLY A 12 -16.13 -7.06 13.69
N THR A 13 -15.36 -6.61 12.69
CA THR A 13 -15.80 -5.54 11.75
C THR A 13 -16.47 -6.04 10.46
N GLY A 14 -16.49 -7.36 10.23
CA GLY A 14 -17.20 -7.96 9.08
C GLY A 14 -16.58 -7.66 7.71
N ARG A 15 -15.33 -7.17 7.67
CA ARG A 15 -14.63 -6.89 6.41
C ARG A 15 -13.57 -7.96 6.17
N VAL A 16 -13.74 -8.74 5.10
CA VAL A 16 -12.63 -9.45 4.47
C VAL A 16 -11.64 -8.37 4.04
N TRP A 17 -10.35 -8.56 4.32
CA TRP A 17 -9.28 -7.65 3.94
C TRP A 17 -9.35 -7.39 2.43
N ALA A 18 -10.01 -6.30 2.05
CA ALA A 18 -10.14 -5.94 0.66
C ALA A 18 -8.81 -5.32 0.30
N ALA A 19 -8.04 -5.93 -0.60
CA ALA A 19 -6.81 -5.33 -1.09
C ALA A 19 -7.04 -3.88 -1.62
N SER A 20 -8.28 -3.50 -1.91
CA SER A 20 -8.69 -2.12 -2.16
C SER A 20 -8.34 -1.16 -1.00
N THR A 21 -8.42 -1.58 0.26
CA THR A 21 -7.97 -0.80 1.42
C THR A 21 -6.47 -0.53 1.33
N VAL A 22 -5.66 -1.57 1.09
CA VAL A 22 -4.20 -1.47 0.97
C VAL A 22 -3.82 -0.52 -0.17
N VAL A 23 -4.49 -0.63 -1.32
CA VAL A 23 -4.29 0.26 -2.47
C VAL A 23 -4.55 1.73 -2.12
N ARG A 24 -5.64 2.01 -1.38
CA ARG A 24 -5.95 3.38 -0.96
C ARG A 24 -4.98 3.88 0.13
N GLU A 25 -4.49 3.01 1.00
CA GLU A 25 -3.41 3.35 1.95
C GLU A 25 -2.11 3.70 1.22
N ILE A 26 -1.72 2.90 0.21
CA ILE A 26 -0.55 3.16 -0.64
C ILE A 26 -0.67 4.52 -1.29
N GLU A 27 -1.81 4.83 -1.93
CA GLU A 27 -2.02 6.13 -2.57
C GLU A 27 -1.88 7.29 -1.56
N ARG A 28 -2.45 7.14 -0.36
CA ARG A 28 -2.31 8.15 0.71
C ARG A 28 -0.85 8.32 1.14
N CYS A 29 -0.11 7.23 1.34
CA CYS A 29 1.29 7.28 1.74
C CYS A 29 2.17 7.91 0.67
N VAL A 30 1.98 7.54 -0.61
CA VAL A 30 2.73 8.12 -1.73
C VAL A 30 2.44 9.62 -1.86
N ARG A 31 1.18 10.06 -1.74
CA ARG A 31 0.84 11.50 -1.75
C ARG A 31 1.48 12.25 -0.59
N ARG A 32 1.54 11.64 0.60
CA ARG A 32 2.24 12.23 1.75
C ARG A 32 3.74 12.31 1.50
N ALA A 33 4.35 11.26 0.99
CA ALA A 33 5.77 11.25 0.64
C ALA A 33 6.11 12.33 -0.40
N ALA A 34 5.22 12.57 -1.37
CA ALA A 34 5.37 13.66 -2.33
C ALA A 34 5.28 15.06 -1.71
N THR A 35 4.47 15.22 -0.66
CA THR A 35 4.21 16.53 -0.04
C THR A 35 5.21 16.88 1.04
N LEU A 36 5.55 15.91 1.90
CA LEU A 36 6.39 16.06 3.09
C LEU A 36 7.85 15.70 2.82
N GLY A 37 8.08 14.94 1.76
CA GLY A 37 9.35 14.32 1.46
C GLY A 37 10.18 15.06 0.42
N LYS A 38 11.40 14.57 0.20
CA LYS A 38 12.30 14.98 -0.89
C LYS A 38 12.55 13.83 -1.87
N GLU A 39 11.76 12.77 -1.77
CA GLU A 39 11.87 11.53 -2.53
C GLU A 39 11.46 11.78 -3.98
N LYS A 40 12.39 11.53 -4.91
CA LYS A 40 12.13 11.64 -6.36
C LYS A 40 11.64 10.33 -6.98
N GLU A 41 11.83 9.24 -6.27
CA GLU A 41 11.57 7.87 -6.71
C GLU A 41 11.15 7.01 -5.51
N LEU A 42 10.04 6.29 -5.68
CA LEU A 42 9.46 5.39 -4.69
C LEU A 42 9.16 4.04 -5.34
N LEU A 43 9.44 2.97 -4.63
CA LEU A 43 9.02 1.61 -4.97
C LEU A 43 8.06 1.11 -3.91
N VAL A 44 6.88 0.68 -4.32
CA VAL A 44 5.90 0.02 -3.46
C VAL A 44 6.06 -1.49 -3.61
N ARG A 45 6.27 -2.19 -2.48
CA ARG A 45 6.20 -3.66 -2.42
C ARG A 45 4.91 -4.12 -1.77
N VAL A 46 4.24 -5.10 -2.37
CA VAL A 46 2.98 -5.67 -1.90
C VAL A 46 2.94 -7.19 -2.10
N HIS A 47 1.99 -7.88 -1.48
CA HIS A 47 1.71 -9.27 -1.82
C HIS A 47 1.21 -9.41 -3.29
N PRO A 48 1.54 -10.50 -4.02
CA PRO A 48 1.09 -10.74 -5.39
C PRO A 48 -0.41 -10.57 -5.64
N ASP A 49 -1.26 -11.06 -4.74
CA ASP A 49 -2.73 -10.91 -4.87
C ASP A 49 -3.17 -9.44 -4.88
N VAL A 50 -2.48 -8.58 -4.11
CA VAL A 50 -2.75 -7.13 -4.09
C VAL A 50 -2.29 -6.51 -5.40
N ALA A 51 -1.11 -6.88 -5.89
CA ALA A 51 -0.60 -6.42 -7.18
C ALA A 51 -1.53 -6.81 -8.33
N LEU A 52 -1.99 -8.06 -8.35
CA LEU A 52 -2.95 -8.56 -9.33
C LEU A 52 -4.26 -7.76 -9.28
N GLN A 53 -4.80 -7.54 -8.09
CA GLN A 53 -6.03 -6.76 -7.94
C GLN A 53 -5.85 -5.31 -8.44
N VAL A 54 -4.70 -4.68 -8.20
CA VAL A 54 -4.37 -3.35 -8.75
C VAL A 54 -4.33 -3.40 -10.27
N MET A 55 -3.66 -4.39 -10.85
CA MET A 55 -3.54 -4.53 -12.31
C MET A 55 -4.90 -4.75 -12.98
N GLU A 56 -5.77 -5.57 -12.39
CA GLU A 56 -7.08 -5.90 -12.95
C GLU A 56 -8.10 -4.76 -12.80
N ASN A 57 -8.17 -4.14 -11.62
CA ASN A 57 -9.23 -3.16 -11.32
C ASN A 57 -8.80 -1.71 -11.53
N GLU A 58 -7.50 -1.41 -11.44
CA GLU A 58 -6.95 -0.07 -11.56
C GLU A 58 -5.64 -0.05 -12.38
N PRO A 59 -5.64 -0.45 -13.67
CA PRO A 59 -4.43 -0.62 -14.48
C PRO A 59 -3.57 0.65 -14.57
N ASP A 60 -4.19 1.82 -14.52
CA ASP A 60 -3.50 3.12 -14.54
C ASP A 60 -3.04 3.61 -13.16
N PHE A 61 -3.19 2.81 -12.10
CA PHE A 61 -2.92 3.23 -10.72
C PHE A 61 -1.53 3.83 -10.57
N VAL A 62 -0.49 3.09 -10.97
CA VAL A 62 0.91 3.50 -10.81
C VAL A 62 1.17 4.81 -11.55
N ALA A 63 0.82 4.89 -12.84
CA ALA A 63 1.02 6.07 -13.66
C ALA A 63 0.24 7.30 -13.15
N ARG A 64 -1.00 7.08 -12.70
CA ARG A 64 -1.87 8.14 -12.18
C ARG A 64 -1.37 8.69 -10.85
N VAL A 65 -0.92 7.83 -9.94
CA VAL A 65 -0.37 8.24 -8.65
C VAL A 65 0.99 8.91 -8.86
N ALA A 66 1.89 8.34 -9.67
CA ALA A 66 3.17 8.94 -10.03
C ALA A 66 3.02 10.37 -10.57
N ARG A 67 2.10 10.56 -11.54
CA ARG A 67 1.83 11.87 -12.16
C ARG A 67 1.32 12.88 -11.14
N ARG A 68 0.40 12.49 -10.27
CA ARG A 68 -0.15 13.38 -9.22
C ARG A 68 0.87 13.73 -8.15
N ALA A 69 1.75 12.79 -7.83
CA ALA A 69 2.79 12.93 -6.84
C ALA A 69 4.07 13.59 -7.40
N ASN A 70 4.15 13.82 -8.72
CA ASN A 70 5.32 14.35 -9.41
C ASN A 70 6.63 13.63 -9.05
N LEU A 71 6.56 12.29 -8.94
CA LEU A 71 7.69 11.42 -8.63
C LEU A 71 7.61 10.13 -9.46
N LYS A 72 8.72 9.41 -9.55
CA LYS A 72 8.73 8.05 -10.12
C LYS A 72 8.14 7.08 -9.11
N LEU A 73 7.17 6.28 -9.52
CA LEU A 73 6.55 5.25 -8.70
C LEU A 73 6.61 3.92 -9.44
N ASP A 74 7.12 2.89 -8.76
CA ASP A 74 7.07 1.51 -9.22
C ASP A 74 6.26 0.65 -8.23
N LEU A 75 5.66 -0.42 -8.73
CA LEU A 75 4.98 -1.45 -7.94
C LEU A 75 5.66 -2.79 -8.19
N ARG A 76 5.99 -3.51 -7.12
CA ARG A 76 6.54 -4.87 -7.17
C ARG A 76 5.78 -5.78 -6.22
N ASP A 77 5.52 -6.99 -6.68
CA ASP A 77 5.04 -8.07 -5.84
C ASP A 77 6.20 -8.71 -5.05
N ASP A 78 5.89 -9.20 -3.87
CA ASP A 78 6.79 -9.95 -3.01
C ASP A 78 5.96 -11.03 -2.28
N PRO A 79 6.11 -12.32 -2.61
CA PRO A 79 5.31 -13.40 -2.02
C PRO A 79 5.62 -13.63 -0.53
N LEU A 80 6.66 -13.02 0.02
CA LEU A 80 6.98 -13.06 1.45
C LEU A 80 6.24 -11.98 2.26
N MET A 81 5.58 -11.03 1.58
CA MET A 81 4.77 -10.00 2.23
C MET A 81 3.41 -10.57 2.65
N ARG A 82 2.83 -10.04 3.72
CA ARG A 82 1.45 -10.38 4.10
C ARG A 82 0.46 -9.55 3.25
N HIS A 83 -0.73 -10.08 3.02
CA HIS A 83 -1.78 -9.40 2.22
C HIS A 83 -2.22 -8.05 2.78
N ASP A 84 -2.05 -7.85 4.08
CA ASP A 84 -2.37 -6.62 4.82
C ASP A 84 -1.21 -5.62 4.89
N GLU A 85 -0.05 -5.98 4.36
CA GLU A 85 1.17 -5.20 4.46
C GLU A 85 1.61 -4.68 3.09
N PHE A 86 2.18 -3.48 3.11
CA PHE A 86 2.93 -2.92 2.00
C PHE A 86 4.18 -2.26 2.54
N ARG A 87 5.22 -2.17 1.71
CA ARG A 87 6.41 -1.38 2.00
C ARG A 87 6.60 -0.27 0.98
N LEU A 88 6.98 0.89 1.46
CA LEU A 88 7.34 2.04 0.65
C LEU A 88 8.84 2.25 0.74
N LEU A 89 9.54 2.00 -0.36
CA LEU A 89 10.99 2.06 -0.45
C LEU A 89 11.42 3.31 -1.23
N SER A 90 12.37 4.07 -0.69
CA SER A 90 12.83 5.32 -1.27
C SER A 90 14.15 5.18 -2.03
N GLY A 91 14.20 5.74 -3.23
CA GLY A 91 15.39 5.89 -4.05
C GLY A 91 16.10 4.58 -4.40
N ARG A 92 17.34 4.70 -4.90
CA ARG A 92 18.18 3.56 -5.32
C ARG A 92 18.67 2.70 -4.16
N ALA A 93 18.73 3.26 -2.96
CA ALA A 93 19.13 2.53 -1.76
C ALA A 93 17.99 1.66 -1.19
N HIS A 94 16.76 1.76 -1.76
CA HIS A 94 15.57 1.08 -1.27
C HIS A 94 15.38 1.21 0.24
N THR A 95 15.61 2.43 0.75
CA THR A 95 15.42 2.70 2.18
C THR A 95 13.94 2.60 2.52
N ASP A 96 13.59 1.75 3.48
CA ASP A 96 12.20 1.62 3.93
C ASP A 96 11.77 2.91 4.64
N VAL A 97 10.75 3.57 4.07
CA VAL A 97 10.15 4.80 4.59
C VAL A 97 8.67 4.62 4.89
N THR A 98 8.21 3.36 5.02
CA THR A 98 6.80 3.04 5.25
C THR A 98 6.29 3.75 6.51
N ASP A 99 6.96 3.56 7.65
CA ASP A 99 6.55 4.12 8.94
C ASP A 99 6.62 5.66 8.97
N LYS A 100 7.49 6.25 8.15
CA LYS A 100 7.59 7.71 8.02
C LYS A 100 6.33 8.32 7.41
N TYR A 101 5.63 7.57 6.54
CA TYR A 101 4.50 8.08 5.76
C TYR A 101 3.17 7.40 6.05
N ARG A 102 3.17 6.24 6.72
CA ARG A 102 1.97 5.58 7.22
C ARG A 102 1.33 6.43 8.33
N VAL A 103 0.03 6.61 8.25
CA VAL A 103 -0.75 7.30 9.29
C VAL A 103 -1.24 6.25 10.26
N ALA A 104 -1.08 6.49 11.56
CA ALA A 104 -1.77 5.73 12.61
C ALA A 104 -3.28 6.02 12.56
#